data_AF-A0A6N4DWN0-F1
#
_entry.id   AF-A0A6N4DWN0-F1
#
_cell.length_a   1.000
_cell.length_b   1.000
_cell.length_c   1.000
_cell.angle_alpha   90.00
_cell.angle_beta   90.00
_cell.angle_gamma   90.00
#
_symmetry.space_group_name_H-M   'P 1'
#
loop_
_entity.id
_entity.type
_entity.pdbx_description
1 polymer ?
#
loop_
_entity_poly.entity_id
_entity_poly.type
_entity_poly.pdbx_seq_one_letter_code
_entity_poly.pdbx_strand_id
1 'polypeptide(L)'
;MGDQYRVVFSGRFTSEIDPEAFAGRFSERFGCGLEKARQLAAAGREVVMKRGIDEEQARKYQRALARMGMEVRIEPQEDVRQGAPADLKLAPMEENQEGVAEPAPDPVCPKCGSPDIRDDNCMGCGIIISKYRERQPEQMVHTHHEENPYQAPEADLQQAVDEGEPGDPRSVPAGHGWRWLKEGLGHFRANPLAWILALLAWLAISLVLSIIPLIGTIATTLLSAVVTGGYMIGCQAQERGEAFTVSHLFSGFHQNSGQLLLVGLLYLVGMVVIMFGVFALAGGAAFMMMGDPEAMQDPAAVEAMMSSFYLPLLLAMGLMIPLVMAYWFAPALVALDGLSAIAAMRLSFMGCLKNILPFLLYGLVLFLVMIIAVIPVGLGLLVAIPAMIASVYTGYRDIYYD
;
A
#
# COMPACT_ATOMS: atom_id res chain seq x y z
N MET A 1 -33.90 -1.69 -16.37
CA MET A 1 -32.71 -0.85 -16.57
C MET A 1 -33.14 0.55 -16.21
N GLY A 2 -32.69 1.06 -15.07
CA GLY A 2 -33.00 2.43 -14.67
C GLY A 2 -32.09 3.39 -15.44
N ASP A 3 -32.65 4.51 -15.88
CA ASP A 3 -31.90 5.56 -16.56
C ASP A 3 -30.82 6.08 -15.60
N GLN A 4 -29.54 5.88 -15.96
CA GLN A 4 -28.42 6.38 -15.16
C GLN A 4 -28.07 7.79 -15.62
N TYR A 5 -27.72 8.66 -14.67
CA TYR A 5 -27.35 10.05 -14.95
C TYR A 5 -25.92 10.33 -14.46
N ARG A 6 -25.26 11.28 -15.13
CA ARG A 6 -23.98 11.87 -14.69
C ARG A 6 -24.14 13.34 -14.35
N VAL A 7 -23.38 13.79 -13.36
CA VAL A 7 -23.38 15.18 -12.89
C VAL A 7 -22.09 15.84 -13.36
N VAL A 8 -22.23 16.84 -14.24
CA VAL A 8 -21.13 17.55 -14.88
C VAL A 8 -21.08 18.98 -14.36
N PHE A 9 -19.91 19.39 -13.87
CA PHE A 9 -19.64 20.77 -13.50
C PHE A 9 -19.17 21.53 -14.73
N SER A 10 -19.79 22.66 -15.06
CA SER A 10 -19.55 23.43 -16.30
C SER A 10 -18.30 24.32 -16.26
N GLY A 11 -17.48 24.25 -15.21
CA GLY A 11 -16.28 25.07 -15.05
C GLY A 11 -16.54 26.55 -14.67
N ARG A 12 -17.81 26.95 -14.47
CA ARG A 12 -18.22 28.32 -14.13
C ARG A 12 -18.91 28.38 -12.77
N PHE A 13 -18.62 29.45 -12.04
CA PHE A 13 -19.29 29.78 -10.77
C PHE A 13 -20.30 30.90 -10.99
N THR A 14 -21.45 30.84 -10.31
CA THR A 14 -22.59 31.77 -10.47
C THR A 14 -22.31 33.15 -9.84
N SER A 15 -21.26 33.29 -9.03
CA SER A 15 -20.83 34.55 -8.42
C SER A 15 -19.30 34.57 -8.29
N GLU A 16 -18.69 35.75 -8.27
CA GLU A 16 -17.28 35.93 -7.88
C GLU A 16 -17.06 35.40 -6.46
N ILE A 17 -16.61 34.16 -6.35
CA ILE A 17 -16.33 33.48 -5.08
C ILE A 17 -14.81 33.37 -4.96
N ASP A 18 -14.29 33.79 -3.81
CA ASP A 18 -12.88 33.59 -3.46
C ASP A 18 -12.53 32.08 -3.50
N PRO A 19 -11.56 31.67 -4.36
CA PRO A 19 -11.16 30.28 -4.52
C PRO A 19 -10.75 29.59 -3.21
N GLU A 20 -10.19 30.32 -2.25
CA GLU A 20 -9.80 29.74 -0.95
C GLU A 20 -11.01 29.43 -0.06
N ALA A 21 -11.98 30.34 0.00
CA ALA A 21 -13.23 30.14 0.75
C ALA A 21 -14.10 29.03 0.14
N PHE A 22 -14.01 28.81 -1.17
CA PHE A 22 -14.65 27.67 -1.83
C PHE A 22 -13.97 26.35 -1.48
N ALA A 23 -12.64 26.25 -1.59
CA ALA A 23 -11.90 25.02 -1.34
C ALA A 23 -12.10 24.47 0.08
N GLY A 24 -12.14 25.35 1.09
CA GLY A 24 -12.43 24.97 2.47
C GLY A 24 -13.83 24.36 2.66
N ARG A 25 -14.87 25.06 2.17
CA ARG A 25 -16.27 24.58 2.28
C ARG A 25 -16.53 23.30 1.48
N PHE A 26 -15.85 23.15 0.35
CA PHE A 26 -15.96 21.97 -0.50
C PHE A 26 -15.25 20.75 0.14
N SER A 27 -14.07 20.95 0.72
CA SER A 27 -13.31 19.91 1.43
C SER A 27 -14.09 19.37 2.64
N GLU A 28 -14.67 20.25 3.45
CA GLU A 28 -15.41 19.86 4.68
C GLU A 28 -16.68 19.05 4.37
N ARG A 29 -17.37 19.36 3.26
CA ARG A 29 -18.66 18.73 2.93
C ARG A 29 -18.56 17.46 2.09
N PHE A 30 -17.50 17.33 1.29
CA PHE A 30 -17.29 16.18 0.40
C PHE A 30 -16.10 15.30 0.82
N GLY A 31 -15.39 15.65 1.90
CA GLY A 31 -14.28 14.86 2.44
C GLY A 31 -13.08 14.76 1.51
N CYS A 32 -12.94 15.67 0.54
CA CYS A 32 -11.82 15.69 -0.40
C CYS A 32 -10.68 16.57 0.11
N GLY A 33 -9.43 16.22 -0.19
CA GLY A 33 -8.26 17.00 0.21
C GLY A 33 -8.31 18.44 -0.33
N LEU A 34 -7.89 19.41 0.49
CA LEU A 34 -7.95 20.85 0.21
C LEU A 34 -7.29 21.23 -1.13
N GLU A 35 -6.23 20.52 -1.50
CA GLU A 35 -5.47 20.71 -2.74
C GLU A 35 -6.26 20.30 -3.99
N LYS A 36 -7.05 19.22 -3.91
CA LYS A 36 -7.93 18.74 -4.98
C LYS A 36 -9.11 19.70 -5.18
N ALA A 37 -9.62 20.28 -4.08
CA ALA A 37 -10.66 21.31 -4.13
C ALA A 37 -10.16 22.63 -4.77
N ARG A 38 -8.90 23.01 -4.47
CA ARG A 38 -8.23 24.17 -5.13
C ARG A 38 -8.02 23.93 -6.62
N GLN A 39 -7.56 22.74 -7.01
CA GLN A 39 -7.41 22.38 -8.43
C GLN A 39 -8.75 22.41 -9.18
N LEU A 40 -9.84 21.94 -8.55
CA LEU A 40 -11.19 22.02 -9.15
C LEU A 40 -11.67 23.47 -9.32
N ALA A 41 -11.35 24.35 -8.38
CA ALA A 41 -11.68 25.77 -8.49
C ALA A 41 -10.86 26.48 -9.58
N ALA A 42 -9.60 26.08 -9.77
CA ALA A 42 -8.69 26.68 -10.74
C ALA A 42 -8.82 26.11 -12.17
N ALA A 43 -9.43 24.93 -12.34
CA ALA A 43 -9.39 24.21 -13.60
C ALA A 43 -10.19 24.88 -14.73
N GLY A 44 -11.20 25.71 -14.43
CA GLY A 44 -12.00 26.46 -15.42
C GLY A 44 -12.65 25.62 -16.54
N ARG A 45 -12.66 24.29 -16.38
CA ARG A 45 -13.02 23.29 -17.40
C ARG A 45 -14.14 22.39 -16.90
N GLU A 46 -14.80 21.73 -17.83
CA GLU A 46 -15.86 20.78 -17.48
C GLU A 46 -15.29 19.55 -16.76
N VAL A 47 -15.86 19.19 -15.61
CA VAL A 47 -15.41 18.04 -14.82
C VAL A 47 -16.61 17.18 -14.43
N VAL A 48 -16.54 15.88 -14.76
CA VAL A 48 -17.55 14.90 -14.35
C VAL A 48 -17.32 14.53 -12.89
N MET A 49 -18.22 14.90 -12.00
CA MET A 49 -18.06 14.69 -10.55
C MET A 49 -18.56 13.33 -10.09
N LYS A 50 -19.66 12.83 -10.68
CA LYS A 50 -20.24 11.53 -10.33
C LYS A 50 -20.96 10.90 -11.53
N ARG A 51 -20.78 9.59 -11.70
CA ARG A 51 -21.38 8.75 -12.77
C ARG A 51 -22.29 7.69 -12.15
N GLY A 52 -23.23 7.17 -12.93
CA GLY A 52 -24.05 6.00 -12.57
C GLY A 52 -25.04 6.22 -11.41
N ILE A 53 -25.60 7.42 -11.28
CA ILE A 53 -26.56 7.75 -10.20
C ILE A 53 -27.98 7.90 -10.75
N ASP A 54 -28.96 7.55 -9.91
CA ASP A 54 -30.39 7.68 -10.23
C ASP A 54 -30.82 9.15 -10.31
N GLU A 55 -31.90 9.46 -11.04
CA GLU A 55 -32.32 10.84 -11.33
C GLU A 55 -32.58 11.65 -10.04
N GLU A 56 -33.20 11.02 -9.05
CA GLU A 56 -33.50 11.64 -7.76
C GLU A 56 -32.21 11.98 -6.98
N GLN A 57 -31.22 11.10 -7.05
CA GLN A 57 -29.91 11.34 -6.45
C GLN A 57 -29.15 12.43 -7.21
N ALA A 58 -29.18 12.43 -8.55
CA ALA A 58 -28.56 13.46 -9.38
C ALA A 58 -29.12 14.85 -9.07
N ARG A 59 -30.45 14.98 -8.92
CA ARG A 59 -31.10 16.24 -8.51
C ARG A 59 -30.69 16.67 -7.09
N LYS A 60 -30.49 15.74 -6.17
CA LYS A 60 -30.00 16.05 -4.80
C LYS A 60 -28.56 16.59 -4.83
N TYR A 61 -27.69 15.98 -5.65
CA TYR A 61 -26.32 16.47 -5.86
C TYR A 61 -26.30 17.84 -6.54
N GLN A 62 -27.11 18.04 -7.59
CA GLN A 62 -27.21 19.34 -8.27
C GLN A 62 -27.65 20.45 -7.29
N ARG A 63 -28.66 20.21 -6.44
CA ARG A 63 -29.09 21.18 -5.42
C ARG A 63 -28.01 21.48 -4.38
N ALA A 64 -27.23 20.47 -3.98
CA ALA A 64 -26.14 20.65 -3.03
C ALA A 64 -24.99 21.48 -3.63
N LEU A 65 -24.66 21.24 -4.90
CA LEU A 65 -23.59 21.93 -5.64
C LEU A 65 -24.00 23.36 -6.05
N ALA A 66 -25.25 23.56 -6.48
CA ALA A 66 -25.79 24.88 -6.82
C ALA A 66 -25.84 25.82 -5.61
N ARG A 67 -26.09 25.31 -4.39
CA ARG A 67 -26.01 26.10 -3.14
C ARG A 67 -24.59 26.62 -2.84
N MET A 68 -23.57 26.06 -3.49
CA MET A 68 -22.18 26.49 -3.36
C MET A 68 -21.73 27.37 -4.53
N GLY A 69 -22.67 27.81 -5.37
CA GLY A 69 -22.40 28.69 -6.51
C GLY A 69 -21.79 27.98 -7.72
N MET A 70 -21.90 26.66 -7.82
CA MET A 70 -21.40 25.90 -8.98
C MET A 70 -22.49 25.77 -10.04
N GLU A 71 -22.16 26.04 -11.31
CA GLU A 71 -23.06 25.74 -12.42
C GLU A 71 -22.92 24.26 -12.81
N VAL A 72 -23.98 23.48 -12.58
CA VAL A 72 -23.97 22.02 -12.71
C VAL A 72 -25.09 21.55 -13.62
N ARG A 73 -24.74 20.75 -14.62
CA ARG A 73 -25.64 20.12 -15.58
C ARG A 73 -25.79 18.63 -15.28
N ILE A 74 -26.99 18.11 -15.48
CA ILE A 74 -27.29 16.68 -15.38
C ILE A 74 -27.45 16.17 -16.80
N GLU A 75 -26.73 15.12 -17.14
CA GLU A 75 -26.81 14.49 -18.47
C GLU A 75 -27.19 13.00 -18.30
N PRO A 76 -28.09 12.48 -19.15
CA PRO A 76 -28.36 11.04 -19.20
C PRO A 76 -27.10 10.30 -19.67
N GLN A 77 -26.77 9.21 -19.00
CA GLN A 77 -25.62 8.38 -19.31
C GLN A 77 -26.05 7.33 -20.34
N GLU A 78 -25.66 7.53 -21.60
CA GLU A 78 -25.82 6.50 -22.64
C GLU A 78 -24.89 5.32 -22.34
N ASP A 79 -25.47 4.13 -22.26
CA ASP A 79 -24.79 2.86 -22.04
C ASP A 79 -23.85 2.60 -23.24
N VAL A 80 -22.54 2.62 -23.02
CA VAL A 80 -21.53 2.31 -24.05
C VAL A 80 -21.52 0.80 -24.28
N ARG A 81 -22.59 0.29 -24.87
CA ARG A 81 -22.70 -1.06 -25.44
C ARG A 81 -23.34 -0.98 -26.81
N GLN A 82 -22.66 -0.31 -27.74
CA GLN A 82 -22.67 -0.56 -29.19
C GLN A 82 -21.89 0.57 -29.88
N GLY A 83 -20.62 0.31 -30.19
CA GLY A 83 -19.89 1.13 -31.15
C GLY A 83 -20.45 0.83 -32.55
N ALA A 84 -21.33 1.70 -33.05
CA ALA A 84 -21.59 1.81 -34.48
C ALA A 84 -20.52 2.74 -35.10
N PRO A 85 -20.04 2.49 -36.33
CA PRO A 85 -18.98 3.31 -36.93
C PRO A 85 -19.52 4.73 -37.16
N ALA A 86 -18.76 5.74 -36.74
CA ALA A 86 -19.08 7.13 -37.01
C ALA A 86 -18.97 7.41 -38.52
N ASP A 87 -20.09 7.82 -39.12
CA ASP A 87 -20.13 8.36 -40.48
C ASP A 87 -19.23 9.61 -40.57
N LEU A 88 -18.13 9.47 -41.31
CA LEU A 88 -17.22 10.56 -41.62
C LEU A 88 -17.91 11.53 -42.60
N LYS A 89 -18.36 12.69 -42.10
CA LYS A 89 -18.73 13.84 -42.95
C LYS A 89 -17.61 14.87 -42.92
N LEU A 90 -16.92 15.00 -44.04
CA LEU A 90 -15.92 16.04 -44.29
C LEU A 90 -16.62 17.40 -44.40
N ALA A 91 -16.27 18.35 -43.54
CA ALA A 91 -16.62 19.75 -43.72
C ALA A 91 -15.70 20.39 -44.79
N PRO A 92 -16.17 21.36 -45.60
CA PRO A 92 -15.33 22.04 -46.56
C PRO A 92 -14.34 22.97 -45.86
N MET A 93 -13.14 23.05 -46.44
CA MET A 93 -12.03 23.88 -46.00
C MET A 93 -12.32 25.35 -46.32
N GLU A 94 -12.34 26.23 -45.31
CA GLU A 94 -12.34 27.68 -45.51
C GLU A 94 -10.90 28.16 -45.72
N GLU A 95 -10.71 28.78 -46.88
CA GLU A 95 -9.49 29.41 -47.34
C GLU A 95 -9.29 30.71 -46.56
N ASN A 96 -8.33 30.76 -45.63
CA ASN A 96 -8.03 31.99 -44.90
C ASN A 96 -6.69 32.60 -45.31
N GLN A 97 -6.80 33.88 -45.62
CA GLN A 97 -5.90 34.75 -46.36
C GLN A 97 -4.56 35.01 -45.68
N GLU A 98 -3.57 35.27 -46.54
CA GLU A 98 -2.22 35.75 -46.25
C GLU A 98 -2.23 36.95 -45.28
N GLY A 99 -1.77 36.72 -44.05
CA GLY A 99 -1.43 37.76 -43.08
C GLY A 99 0.00 38.23 -43.28
N VAL A 100 0.15 39.54 -43.56
CA VAL A 100 1.42 40.25 -43.71
C VAL A 100 2.30 40.06 -42.48
N ALA A 101 3.51 39.51 -42.66
CA ALA A 101 4.50 39.33 -41.60
C ALA A 101 5.12 40.68 -41.18
N GLU A 102 5.10 40.95 -39.87
CA GLU A 102 5.88 42.03 -39.26
C GLU A 102 7.40 41.77 -39.41
N PRO A 103 8.23 42.83 -39.51
CA PRO A 103 9.67 42.67 -39.71
C PRO A 103 10.36 42.09 -38.47
N ALA A 104 11.17 41.04 -38.70
CA ALA A 104 11.95 40.36 -37.68
C ALA A 104 13.01 41.29 -37.03
N PRO A 105 13.32 41.13 -35.72
CA PRO A 105 14.32 41.95 -35.04
C PRO A 105 15.74 41.65 -35.55
N ASP A 106 16.60 42.68 -35.53
CA ASP A 106 18.00 42.62 -35.98
C ASP A 106 18.80 41.49 -35.31
N PRO A 107 19.71 40.82 -36.04
CA PRO A 107 20.43 39.66 -35.53
C PRO A 107 21.42 40.07 -34.43
N VAL A 108 21.25 39.54 -33.22
CA VAL A 108 22.24 39.61 -32.13
C VAL A 108 23.10 38.36 -32.10
N CYS A 109 24.35 38.50 -31.63
CA CYS A 109 25.29 37.37 -31.56
C CYS A 109 24.84 36.32 -30.52
N PRO A 110 24.69 35.02 -30.89
CA PRO A 110 24.15 33.97 -30.02
C PRO A 110 25.05 33.59 -28.83
N LYS A 111 26.32 34.02 -28.81
CA LYS A 111 27.25 33.77 -27.69
C LYS A 111 27.28 34.88 -26.65
N CYS A 112 27.10 36.14 -27.04
CA CYS A 112 27.34 37.29 -26.15
C CYS A 112 26.25 38.37 -26.20
N GLY A 113 25.25 38.23 -27.09
CA GLY A 113 24.15 39.19 -27.24
C GLY A 113 24.55 40.52 -27.89
N SER A 114 25.78 40.67 -28.40
CA SER A 114 26.22 41.91 -29.05
C SER A 114 25.47 42.12 -30.38
N PRO A 115 24.99 43.35 -30.66
CA PRO A 115 24.41 43.72 -31.95
C PRO A 115 25.46 44.07 -33.02
N ASP A 116 26.76 44.12 -32.67
CA ASP A 116 27.83 44.53 -33.59
C ASP A 116 28.39 43.32 -34.34
N ILE A 117 27.73 42.99 -35.45
CA ILE A 117 28.07 41.88 -36.35
C ILE A 117 28.49 42.45 -37.72
N ARG A 118 29.63 42.02 -38.24
CA ARG A 118 30.09 42.33 -39.60
C ARG A 118 30.57 41.07 -40.28
N ASP A 119 30.06 40.81 -41.49
CA ASP A 119 30.50 39.71 -42.35
C ASP A 119 30.59 38.36 -41.61
N ASP A 120 29.51 38.01 -40.89
CA ASP A 120 29.38 36.77 -40.10
C ASP A 120 30.31 36.66 -38.86
N ASN A 121 31.07 37.71 -38.57
CA ASN A 121 31.89 37.82 -37.37
C ASN A 121 31.25 38.76 -36.33
N CYS A 122 31.18 38.31 -35.09
CA CYS A 122 30.82 39.18 -33.96
C CYS A 122 32.05 39.99 -33.51
N MET A 123 31.97 41.32 -33.60
CA MET A 123 33.06 42.22 -33.18
C MET A 123 33.23 42.29 -31.66
N GLY A 124 32.19 41.95 -30.88
CA GLY A 124 32.24 41.94 -29.43
C GLY A 124 32.96 40.73 -28.81
N CYS A 125 32.79 39.53 -29.37
CA CYS A 125 33.35 38.30 -28.80
C CYS A 125 34.23 37.47 -29.78
N GLY A 126 34.41 37.95 -31.01
CA GLY A 126 35.35 37.40 -31.98
C GLY A 126 34.97 36.06 -32.60
N ILE A 127 33.72 35.62 -32.49
CA ILE A 127 33.27 34.37 -33.10
C ILE A 127 32.75 34.57 -34.52
N ILE A 128 32.92 33.53 -35.33
CA ILE A 128 32.22 33.35 -36.61
C ILE A 128 30.88 32.66 -36.30
N ILE A 129 29.75 33.32 -36.58
CA ILE A 129 28.44 32.91 -36.10
C ILE A 129 27.97 31.60 -36.77
N SER A 130 28.21 31.45 -38.08
CA SER A 130 27.95 30.21 -38.82
C SER A 130 28.61 28.99 -38.17
N LYS A 131 29.93 29.03 -37.98
CA LYS A 131 30.71 27.94 -37.36
C LYS A 131 30.34 27.68 -35.90
N TYR A 132 29.88 28.71 -35.18
CA TYR A 132 29.45 28.57 -33.80
C TYR A 132 28.12 27.81 -33.71
N ARG A 133 27.18 28.08 -34.62
CA ARG A 133 25.89 27.37 -34.70
C ARG A 133 26.05 25.90 -35.09
N GLU A 134 26.95 25.60 -36.03
CA GLU A 134 27.21 24.22 -36.46
C GLU A 134 27.81 23.32 -35.35
N ARG A 135 28.42 23.92 -34.32
CA ARG A 135 29.11 23.19 -33.24
C ARG A 135 28.29 23.04 -31.97
N GLN A 136 27.11 23.64 -31.88
CA GLN A 136 26.23 23.39 -30.74
C GLN A 136 25.39 22.14 -31.03
N PRO A 137 25.59 21.01 -30.32
CA PRO A 137 24.49 20.05 -30.18
C PRO A 137 23.34 20.81 -29.50
N GLU A 138 22.12 20.63 -29.99
CA GLU A 138 20.90 21.24 -29.45
C GLU A 138 20.81 21.06 -27.93
N GLN A 139 21.34 22.02 -27.20
CA GLN A 139 21.16 22.21 -25.77
C GLN A 139 20.79 23.67 -25.56
N MET A 140 19.59 24.00 -26.03
CA MET A 140 18.80 25.06 -25.43
C MET A 140 17.52 24.43 -24.90
N VAL A 141 17.43 24.45 -23.58
CA VAL A 141 16.21 24.25 -22.82
C VAL A 141 15.24 25.36 -23.24
N HIS A 142 14.35 25.02 -24.17
CA HIS A 142 13.08 25.70 -24.35
C HIS A 142 12.01 24.61 -24.30
N THR A 143 11.28 24.55 -23.19
CA THR A 143 10.01 23.83 -23.11
C THR A 143 8.98 24.57 -23.95
N HIS A 144 9.06 24.42 -25.27
CA HIS A 144 7.89 24.49 -26.12
C HIS A 144 7.43 23.05 -26.31
N HIS A 145 6.30 22.72 -25.70
CA HIS A 145 5.51 21.57 -26.16
C HIS A 145 5.11 21.88 -27.61
N GLU A 146 5.93 21.46 -28.58
CA GLU A 146 5.42 21.22 -29.91
C GLU A 146 4.50 20.01 -29.80
N GLU A 147 3.20 20.27 -29.70
CA GLU A 147 2.18 19.24 -29.90
C GLU A 147 2.31 18.76 -31.35
N ASN A 148 3.11 17.70 -31.56
CA ASN A 148 3.20 17.01 -32.83
C ASN A 148 1.84 16.31 -33.07
N PRO A 149 1.01 16.77 -34.03
CA PRO A 149 -0.33 16.22 -34.25
C PRO A 149 -0.31 14.77 -34.77
N TYR A 150 0.88 14.24 -35.09
CA TYR A 150 1.10 12.89 -35.59
C TYR A 150 1.91 12.02 -34.61
N GLN A 151 2.15 12.47 -33.37
CA GLN A 151 2.79 11.62 -32.37
C GLN A 151 1.82 10.49 -31.98
N ALA A 152 2.22 9.24 -32.25
CA ALA A 152 1.46 8.09 -31.83
C ALA A 152 1.33 8.10 -30.29
N PRO A 153 0.15 7.80 -29.72
CA PRO A 153 -0.03 7.79 -28.29
C PRO A 153 0.97 6.80 -27.67
N GLU A 154 1.90 7.31 -26.87
CA GLU A 154 2.74 6.47 -26.04
C GLU A 154 1.84 5.85 -24.98
N ALA A 155 1.66 4.53 -25.04
CA ALA A 155 1.06 3.82 -23.93
C ALA A 155 2.03 3.91 -22.76
N ASP A 156 1.63 4.62 -21.71
CA ASP A 156 2.30 4.53 -20.43
C ASP A 156 2.15 3.09 -19.92
N LEU A 157 3.21 2.29 -20.11
CA LEU A 157 3.27 0.89 -19.66
C LEU A 157 3.52 0.80 -18.15
N GLN A 158 3.64 1.92 -17.44
CA GLN A 158 3.47 1.93 -15.99
C GLN A 158 1.98 1.83 -15.70
N GLN A 159 1.45 0.61 -15.87
CA GLN A 159 0.25 0.23 -15.14
C GLN A 159 0.57 0.53 -13.67
N ALA A 160 -0.04 1.59 -13.13
CA ALA A 160 -0.21 1.70 -11.70
C ALA A 160 -0.83 0.37 -11.28
N VAL A 161 -0.03 -0.45 -10.59
CA VAL A 161 -0.51 -1.70 -10.00
C VAL A 161 -1.74 -1.28 -9.21
N ASP A 162 -2.90 -1.78 -9.61
CA ASP A 162 -4.18 -1.36 -9.08
C ASP A 162 -4.11 -1.52 -7.55
N GLU A 163 -3.90 -0.41 -6.84
CA GLU A 163 -3.96 -0.33 -5.38
C GLU A 163 -5.43 -0.38 -4.96
N GLY A 164 -6.13 -1.40 -5.46
CA GLY A 164 -7.51 -1.69 -5.11
C GLY A 164 -7.59 -2.12 -3.65
N GLU A 165 -8.76 -1.92 -3.04
CA GLU A 165 -9.05 -2.53 -1.74
C GLU A 165 -8.74 -4.03 -1.81
N PRO A 166 -8.15 -4.64 -0.75
CA PRO A 166 -7.80 -6.05 -0.75
C PRO A 166 -9.04 -6.87 -1.12
N GLY A 167 -8.93 -7.63 -2.21
CA GLY A 167 -10.02 -8.44 -2.72
C GLY A 167 -10.36 -9.60 -1.77
N ASP A 168 -11.45 -10.31 -2.08
CA ASP A 168 -11.75 -11.57 -1.38
C ASP A 168 -10.55 -12.53 -1.53
N PRO A 169 -10.16 -13.26 -0.45
CA PRO A 169 -8.95 -14.08 -0.51
C PRO A 169 -9.07 -15.12 -1.61
N ARG A 170 -8.05 -15.23 -2.48
CA ARG A 170 -8.02 -16.24 -3.54
C ARG A 170 -7.41 -17.55 -3.07
N SER A 171 -7.74 -18.65 -3.76
CA SER A 171 -7.10 -19.94 -3.53
C SER A 171 -5.93 -20.08 -4.47
N VAL A 172 -4.77 -20.49 -3.95
CA VAL A 172 -3.55 -20.66 -4.75
C VAL A 172 -3.04 -22.09 -4.75
N PRO A 173 -2.29 -22.51 -5.78
CA PRO A 173 -1.68 -23.84 -5.84
C PRO A 173 -0.75 -24.12 -4.66
N ALA A 174 -0.69 -25.37 -4.21
CA ALA A 174 0.15 -25.78 -3.06
C ALA A 174 1.63 -25.40 -3.20
N GLY A 175 2.17 -25.43 -4.44
CA GLY A 175 3.56 -25.05 -4.72
C GLY A 175 3.90 -23.59 -4.38
N HIS A 176 2.90 -22.73 -4.20
CA HIS A 176 3.11 -21.33 -3.82
C HIS A 176 3.69 -21.19 -2.41
N GLY A 177 3.46 -22.16 -1.51
CA GLY A 177 4.07 -22.15 -0.18
C GLY A 177 5.61 -22.10 -0.23
N TRP A 178 6.23 -22.87 -1.13
CA TRP A 178 7.67 -22.78 -1.38
C TRP A 178 8.07 -21.45 -2.05
N ARG A 179 7.22 -20.97 -2.96
CA ARG A 179 7.44 -19.72 -3.70
C ARG A 179 7.49 -18.50 -2.77
N TRP A 180 6.56 -18.38 -1.82
CA TRP A 180 6.56 -17.30 -0.84
C TRP A 180 7.88 -17.21 -0.07
N LEU A 181 8.43 -18.37 0.36
CA LEU A 181 9.71 -18.38 1.06
C LEU A 181 10.88 -17.98 0.15
N LYS A 182 10.87 -18.42 -1.11
CA LYS A 182 11.90 -18.07 -2.11
C LYS A 182 11.87 -16.58 -2.46
N GLU A 183 10.69 -16.02 -2.67
CA GLU A 183 10.48 -14.59 -2.96
C GLU A 183 10.80 -13.73 -1.73
N GLY A 184 10.38 -14.14 -0.52
CA GLY A 184 10.75 -13.50 0.74
C GLY A 184 12.27 -13.46 0.96
N LEU A 185 12.97 -14.54 0.61
CA LEU A 185 14.44 -14.54 0.61
C LEU A 185 15.04 -13.56 -0.44
N GLY A 186 14.31 -13.27 -1.52
CA GLY A 186 14.64 -12.21 -2.48
C GLY A 186 14.61 -10.82 -1.84
N HIS A 187 13.55 -10.47 -1.11
CA HIS A 187 13.46 -9.22 -0.35
C HIS A 187 14.63 -9.03 0.62
N PHE A 188 14.97 -10.09 1.36
CA PHE A 188 16.14 -10.09 2.25
C PHE A 188 17.43 -9.84 1.48
N ARG A 189 17.66 -10.56 0.36
CA ARG A 189 18.89 -10.45 -0.44
C ARG A 189 19.09 -9.09 -1.09
N ALA A 190 18.02 -8.34 -1.34
CA ALA A 190 18.11 -7.00 -1.90
C ALA A 190 18.79 -6.01 -0.95
N ASN A 191 18.59 -6.13 0.37
CA ASN A 191 19.30 -5.32 1.37
C ASN A 191 19.52 -6.08 2.70
N PRO A 192 20.45 -7.05 2.75
CA PRO A 192 20.60 -7.94 3.90
C PRO A 192 20.96 -7.21 5.20
N LEU A 193 21.80 -6.18 5.09
CA LEU A 193 22.29 -5.45 6.25
C LEU A 193 21.15 -4.71 6.95
N ALA A 194 20.28 -4.03 6.20
CA ALA A 194 19.16 -3.30 6.79
C ALA A 194 18.15 -4.25 7.47
N TRP A 195 17.90 -5.41 6.87
CA TRP A 195 17.05 -6.45 7.46
C TRP A 195 17.64 -7.03 8.76
N ILE A 196 18.95 -7.35 8.77
CA ILE A 196 19.63 -7.84 9.98
C ILE A 196 19.61 -6.76 11.07
N LEU A 197 19.90 -5.50 10.72
CA LEU A 197 19.88 -4.41 11.69
C LEU A 197 18.47 -4.17 12.25
N ALA A 198 17.42 -4.25 11.43
CA ALA A 198 16.04 -4.14 11.89
C ALA A 198 15.66 -5.31 12.83
N LEU A 199 16.09 -6.53 12.49
CA LEU A 199 15.88 -7.71 13.34
C LEU A 199 16.61 -7.56 14.69
N LEU A 200 17.87 -7.14 14.66
CA LEU A 200 18.68 -6.93 15.87
C LEU A 200 18.13 -5.77 16.72
N ALA A 201 17.63 -4.71 16.09
CA ALA A 201 16.96 -3.61 16.79
C ALA A 201 15.71 -4.11 17.52
N TRP A 202 14.85 -4.88 16.84
CA TRP A 202 13.68 -5.48 17.47
C TRP A 202 14.05 -6.46 18.59
N LEU A 203 15.09 -7.27 18.40
CA LEU A 203 15.59 -8.20 19.41
C LEU A 203 16.08 -7.44 20.64
N ALA A 204 16.85 -6.36 20.46
CA ALA A 204 17.34 -5.52 21.56
C ALA A 204 16.17 -4.86 22.34
N ILE A 205 15.17 -4.33 21.64
CA ILE A 205 13.96 -3.78 22.27
C ILE A 205 13.23 -4.86 23.08
N SER A 206 13.08 -6.05 22.50
CA SER A 206 12.40 -7.18 23.16
C SER A 206 13.15 -7.65 24.41
N LEU A 207 14.49 -7.66 24.39
CA LEU A 207 15.33 -8.00 25.54
C LEU A 207 15.23 -6.97 26.66
N VAL A 208 15.16 -5.68 26.32
CA VAL A 208 14.96 -4.62 27.33
C VAL A 208 13.57 -4.74 27.96
N LEU A 209 12.54 -4.98 27.14
CA LEU A 209 11.17 -5.16 27.65
C LEU A 209 11.06 -6.39 28.54
N SER A 210 11.74 -7.50 28.23
CA SER A 210 11.67 -8.74 29.02
C SER A 210 12.27 -8.63 30.43
N ILE A 211 13.04 -7.57 30.73
CA ILE A 211 13.53 -7.27 32.09
C ILE A 211 12.38 -7.08 33.08
N ILE A 212 11.24 -6.56 32.62
CA ILE A 212 10.05 -6.37 33.46
C ILE A 212 9.12 -7.58 33.25
N PRO A 213 9.04 -8.52 34.21
CA PRO A 213 8.18 -9.69 34.06
C PRO A 213 6.72 -9.27 33.86
N LEU A 214 5.98 -10.06 33.09
CA LEU A 214 4.57 -9.84 32.73
C LEU A 214 4.32 -8.60 31.86
N ILE A 215 4.69 -7.40 32.31
CA ILE A 215 4.53 -6.15 31.55
C ILE A 215 5.35 -6.22 30.25
N GLY A 216 6.58 -6.70 30.33
CA GLY A 216 7.44 -6.93 29.18
C GLY A 216 6.81 -7.83 28.14
N THR A 217 6.31 -8.99 28.56
CA THR A 217 5.64 -9.97 27.68
C THR A 217 4.41 -9.37 27.00
N ILE A 218 3.57 -8.67 27.76
CA ILE A 218 2.39 -7.97 27.22
C ILE A 218 2.82 -6.92 26.21
N ALA A 219 3.77 -6.04 26.57
CA ALA A 219 4.27 -5.00 25.70
C ALA A 219 4.86 -5.59 24.40
N THR A 220 5.71 -6.62 24.48
CA THR A 220 6.28 -7.27 23.30
C THR A 220 5.23 -7.90 22.40
N THR A 221 4.15 -8.47 22.98
CA THR A 221 3.05 -9.08 22.21
C THR A 221 2.21 -8.03 21.49
N LEU A 222 1.97 -6.88 22.12
CA LEU A 222 1.24 -5.78 21.48
C LEU A 222 2.09 -5.12 20.38
N LEU A 223 3.37 -4.88 20.69
CA LEU A 223 4.29 -4.22 19.77
C LEU A 223 4.69 -5.10 18.58
N SER A 224 4.63 -6.43 18.70
CA SER A 224 4.96 -7.33 17.60
C SER A 224 4.07 -7.12 16.37
N ALA A 225 2.78 -6.81 16.56
CA ALA A 225 1.87 -6.49 15.46
C ALA A 225 2.28 -5.18 14.77
N VAL A 226 2.63 -4.15 15.55
CA VAL A 226 3.09 -2.85 15.04
C VAL A 226 4.38 -3.00 14.24
N VAL A 227 5.34 -3.74 14.81
CA VAL A 227 6.63 -4.03 14.19
C VAL A 227 6.47 -4.87 12.93
N THR A 228 5.62 -5.89 12.95
CA THR A 228 5.30 -6.68 11.76
C THR A 228 4.71 -5.79 10.67
N GLY A 229 3.76 -4.91 11.00
CA GLY A 229 3.25 -3.91 10.07
C GLY A 229 4.35 -3.02 9.47
N GLY A 230 5.31 -2.59 10.28
CA GLY A 230 6.50 -1.88 9.82
C GLY A 230 7.35 -2.66 8.81
N TYR A 231 7.58 -3.95 9.06
CA TYR A 231 8.23 -4.83 8.07
C TYR A 231 7.44 -4.95 6.77
N MET A 232 6.11 -5.01 6.83
CA MET A 232 5.25 -5.09 5.64
C MET A 232 5.36 -3.81 4.80
N ILE A 233 5.35 -2.64 5.43
CA ILE A 233 5.60 -1.34 4.78
C ILE A 233 6.99 -1.34 4.12
N GLY A 234 8.01 -1.89 4.79
CA GLY A 234 9.35 -2.08 4.23
C GLY A 234 9.39 -2.98 3.00
N CYS A 235 8.64 -4.09 3.00
CA CYS A 235 8.56 -4.95 1.83
C CYS A 235 7.87 -4.23 0.67
N GLN A 236 6.82 -3.46 0.94
CA GLN A 236 6.12 -2.66 -0.09
C GLN A 236 7.02 -1.56 -0.67
N ALA A 237 7.83 -0.90 0.16
CA ALA A 237 8.84 0.05 -0.32
C ALA A 237 9.84 -0.63 -1.28
N GLN A 238 10.29 -1.85 -0.96
CA GLN A 238 11.16 -2.63 -1.85
C GLN A 238 10.49 -2.99 -3.19
N GLU A 239 9.19 -3.30 -3.21
CA GLU A 239 8.47 -3.53 -4.47
C GLU A 239 8.40 -2.26 -5.34
N ARG A 240 8.36 -1.08 -4.73
CA ARG A 240 8.38 0.23 -5.41
C ARG A 240 9.77 0.66 -5.88
N GLY A 241 10.80 -0.18 -5.70
CA GLY A 241 12.18 0.13 -6.05
C GLY A 241 12.93 0.96 -5.00
N GLU A 242 12.32 1.20 -3.84
CA GLU A 242 12.98 1.88 -2.71
C GLU A 242 13.79 0.90 -1.86
N ALA A 243 14.67 1.41 -1.01
CA ALA A 243 15.48 0.58 -0.11
C ALA A 243 14.74 0.29 1.20
N PHE A 244 14.77 -0.96 1.67
CA PHE A 244 14.40 -1.28 3.05
C PHE A 244 15.36 -0.58 4.02
N THR A 245 14.82 0.10 5.03
CA THR A 245 15.62 0.77 6.07
C THR A 245 15.12 0.44 7.47
N VAL A 246 16.00 0.56 8.47
CA VAL A 246 15.66 0.25 9.88
C VAL A 246 14.52 1.14 10.41
N SER A 247 14.35 2.36 9.87
CA SER A 247 13.24 3.24 10.26
C SER A 247 11.88 2.63 9.96
N HIS A 248 11.78 1.72 8.99
CA HIS A 248 10.51 1.07 8.63
C HIS A 248 9.95 0.22 9.76
N LEU A 249 10.81 -0.28 10.66
CA LEU A 249 10.40 -0.96 11.88
C LEU A 249 9.43 -0.10 12.71
N PHE A 250 9.60 1.22 12.65
CA PHE A 250 8.81 2.20 13.38
C PHE A 250 7.68 2.83 12.55
N SER A 251 7.59 2.53 11.25
CA SER A 251 6.53 3.07 10.38
C SER A 251 5.14 2.60 10.81
N GLY A 252 5.02 1.40 11.39
CA GLY A 252 3.76 0.91 11.97
C GLY A 252 3.21 1.77 13.12
N PHE A 253 4.05 2.59 13.78
CA PHE A 253 3.56 3.52 14.80
C PHE A 253 2.88 4.76 14.20
N HIS A 254 3.18 5.07 12.93
CA HIS A 254 2.65 6.24 12.23
C HIS A 254 1.46 5.89 11.33
N GLN A 255 1.39 4.65 10.84
CA GLN A 255 0.29 4.16 9.99
C GLN A 255 -0.59 3.16 10.75
N ASN A 256 -1.83 3.56 11.05
CA ASN A 256 -2.85 2.70 11.68
C ASN A 256 -2.41 2.01 12.99
N SER A 257 -1.54 2.66 13.77
CA SER A 257 -0.96 2.12 14.99
C SER A 257 -1.99 1.68 16.03
N GLY A 258 -3.10 2.41 16.17
CA GLY A 258 -4.21 2.01 17.04
C GLY A 258 -4.85 0.69 16.63
N GLN A 259 -5.02 0.45 15.33
CA GLN A 259 -5.56 -0.81 14.82
C GLN A 259 -4.54 -1.96 14.92
N LEU A 260 -3.25 -1.68 14.68
CA LEU A 260 -2.18 -2.68 14.85
C LEU A 260 -2.03 -3.11 16.32
N LEU A 261 -2.07 -2.15 17.26
CA LEU A 261 -2.11 -2.45 18.69
C LEU A 261 -3.36 -3.23 19.08
N LEU A 262 -4.51 -2.93 18.47
CA LEU A 262 -5.74 -3.68 18.69
C LEU A 262 -5.63 -5.12 18.15
N VAL A 263 -4.99 -5.36 17.00
CA VAL A 263 -4.68 -6.72 16.52
C VAL A 263 -3.81 -7.47 17.54
N GLY A 264 -2.74 -6.83 18.04
CA GLY A 264 -1.91 -7.41 19.09
C GLY A 264 -2.68 -7.70 20.38
N LEU A 265 -3.60 -6.82 20.77
CA LEU A 265 -4.45 -6.98 21.96
C LEU A 265 -5.44 -8.13 21.79
N LEU A 266 -6.12 -8.22 20.64
CA LEU A 266 -7.05 -9.31 20.33
C LEU A 266 -6.32 -10.66 20.30
N TYR A 267 -5.11 -10.70 19.74
CA TYR A 267 -4.25 -11.89 19.78
C TYR A 267 -3.87 -12.28 21.22
N LEU A 268 -3.42 -11.31 22.03
CA LEU A 268 -3.09 -11.53 23.44
C LEU A 268 -4.28 -12.04 24.24
N VAL A 269 -5.46 -11.40 24.10
CA VAL A 269 -6.69 -11.84 24.75
C VAL A 269 -7.05 -13.26 24.33
N GLY A 270 -6.95 -13.58 23.03
CA GLY A 270 -7.14 -14.94 22.53
C GLY A 270 -6.20 -15.95 23.18
N MET A 271 -4.90 -15.64 23.28
CA MET A 271 -3.93 -16.49 23.97
C MET A 271 -4.28 -16.67 25.46
N VAL A 272 -4.64 -15.60 26.16
CA VAL A 272 -5.03 -15.66 27.58
C VAL A 272 -6.28 -16.51 27.78
N VAL A 273 -7.30 -16.37 26.93
CA VAL A 273 -8.53 -17.16 26.99
C VAL A 273 -8.23 -18.65 26.77
N ILE A 274 -7.41 -18.98 25.76
CA ILE A 274 -6.98 -20.36 25.50
C ILE A 274 -6.21 -20.91 26.70
N MET A 275 -5.22 -20.17 27.20
CA MET A 275 -4.39 -20.63 28.32
C MET A 275 -5.18 -20.79 29.62
N PHE A 276 -6.09 -19.86 29.91
CA PHE A 276 -6.98 -19.97 31.05
C PHE A 276 -7.93 -21.15 30.91
N GLY A 277 -8.45 -21.42 29.70
CA GLY A 277 -9.24 -22.60 29.41
C GLY A 277 -8.48 -23.91 29.67
N VAL A 278 -7.22 -23.98 29.24
CA VAL A 278 -6.33 -25.12 29.53
C VAL A 278 -6.10 -25.28 31.01
N PHE A 279 -5.77 -24.19 31.71
CA PHE A 279 -5.53 -24.22 33.15
C PHE A 279 -6.80 -24.58 33.93
N ALA A 280 -7.98 -24.14 33.50
CA ALA A 280 -9.25 -24.52 34.13
C ALA A 280 -9.55 -26.02 33.95
N LEU A 281 -9.21 -26.60 32.79
CA LEU A 281 -9.42 -28.02 32.49
C LEU A 281 -8.40 -28.94 33.17
N ALA A 282 -7.12 -28.57 33.16
CA ALA A 282 -6.02 -29.38 33.72
C ALA A 282 -5.73 -29.08 35.20
N GLY A 283 -5.81 -27.79 35.55
CA GLY A 283 -5.26 -27.23 36.79
C GLY A 283 -6.03 -27.63 38.04
N GLY A 284 -7.34 -27.92 37.97
CA GLY A 284 -8.09 -28.35 39.16
C GLY A 284 -7.54 -29.64 39.77
N ALA A 285 -7.28 -30.66 38.95
CA ALA A 285 -6.72 -31.93 39.40
C ALA A 285 -5.22 -31.81 39.71
N ALA A 286 -4.46 -31.15 38.84
CA ALA A 286 -3.01 -31.01 39.01
C ALA A 286 -2.61 -30.12 40.20
N PHE A 287 -3.36 -29.06 40.48
CA PHE A 287 -3.09 -28.16 41.61
C PHE A 287 -3.40 -28.82 42.95
N MET A 288 -4.46 -29.64 43.02
CA MET A 288 -4.78 -30.44 44.20
C MET A 288 -3.68 -31.48 44.48
N MET A 289 -3.14 -32.13 43.45
CA MET A 289 -2.05 -33.10 43.59
C MET A 289 -0.69 -32.45 43.89
N MET A 290 -0.39 -31.25 43.37
CA MET A 290 0.81 -30.49 43.73
C MET A 290 0.83 -30.03 45.19
N GLY A 291 -0.34 -29.86 45.80
CA GLY A 291 -0.47 -29.50 47.22
C GLY A 291 -0.21 -30.66 48.19
N ASP A 292 -0.08 -31.89 47.69
CA ASP A 292 0.15 -33.09 48.48
C ASP A 292 1.59 -33.62 48.28
N PRO A 293 2.50 -33.42 49.27
CA PRO A 293 3.88 -33.87 49.19
C PRO A 293 4.06 -35.38 49.06
N GLU A 294 3.08 -36.18 49.52
CA GLU A 294 3.13 -37.65 49.40
C GLU A 294 2.77 -38.07 47.98
N ALA A 295 1.75 -37.45 47.38
CA ALA A 295 1.38 -37.66 45.99
C ALA A 295 2.51 -37.27 45.01
N MET A 296 3.33 -36.28 45.34
CA MET A 296 4.50 -35.89 44.54
C MET A 296 5.65 -36.89 44.60
N GLN A 297 5.67 -37.80 45.58
CA GLN A 297 6.68 -38.85 45.70
C GLN A 297 6.24 -40.17 45.06
N ASP A 298 4.94 -40.34 44.80
CA ASP A 298 4.40 -41.51 44.12
C ASP A 298 4.52 -41.34 42.58
N PRO A 299 5.34 -42.17 41.90
CA PRO A 299 5.49 -42.10 40.45
C PRO A 299 4.16 -42.26 39.69
N ALA A 300 3.21 -43.05 40.22
CA ALA A 300 1.92 -43.27 39.58
C ALA A 300 1.03 -42.02 39.66
N ALA A 301 1.03 -41.33 40.80
CA ALA A 301 0.32 -40.06 40.97
C ALA A 301 0.92 -38.94 40.10
N VAL A 302 2.25 -38.88 39.99
CA VAL A 302 2.93 -37.94 39.08
C VAL A 302 2.60 -38.24 37.62
N GLU A 303 2.60 -39.51 37.19
CA GLU A 303 2.18 -39.89 35.83
C GLU A 303 0.72 -39.52 35.55
N ALA A 304 -0.18 -39.79 36.49
CA ALA A 304 -1.59 -39.43 36.39
C ALA A 304 -1.76 -37.91 36.25
N MET A 305 -1.03 -37.13 37.06
CA MET A 305 -1.01 -35.67 36.95
C MET A 305 -0.52 -35.22 35.58
N MET A 306 0.61 -35.73 35.08
CA MET A 306 1.14 -35.36 33.77
C MET A 306 0.18 -35.72 32.63
N SER A 307 -0.48 -36.89 32.73
CA SER A 307 -1.47 -37.33 31.74
C SER A 307 -2.71 -36.43 31.68
N SER A 308 -3.09 -35.82 32.82
CA SER A 308 -4.20 -34.87 32.89
C SER A 308 -3.97 -33.61 32.05
N PHE A 309 -2.72 -33.28 31.71
CA PHE A 309 -2.39 -32.16 30.84
C PHE A 309 -2.46 -32.48 29.34
N TYR A 310 -2.42 -33.76 28.91
CA TYR A 310 -2.34 -34.09 27.49
C TYR A 310 -3.55 -33.61 26.68
N LEU A 311 -4.77 -33.90 27.16
CA LEU A 311 -5.99 -33.47 26.45
C LEU A 311 -6.16 -31.94 26.43
N PRO A 312 -6.01 -31.22 27.55
CA PRO A 312 -6.03 -29.75 27.54
C PRO A 312 -4.94 -29.14 26.66
N LEU A 313 -3.73 -29.71 26.65
CA LEU A 313 -2.64 -29.25 25.78
C LEU A 313 -2.99 -29.44 24.29
N LEU A 314 -3.51 -30.60 23.90
CA LEU A 314 -3.96 -30.84 22.52
C LEU A 314 -5.09 -29.88 22.11
N LEU A 315 -6.01 -29.59 23.03
CA LEU A 315 -7.07 -28.60 22.80
C LEU A 315 -6.47 -27.20 22.60
N ALA A 316 -5.49 -26.80 23.43
CA ALA A 316 -4.78 -25.53 23.26
C ALA A 316 -4.11 -25.46 21.89
N MET A 317 -3.38 -26.50 21.49
CA MET A 317 -2.73 -26.55 20.18
C MET A 317 -3.76 -26.41 19.05
N GLY A 318 -4.89 -27.10 19.16
CA GLY A 318 -6.00 -27.01 18.20
C GLY A 318 -6.61 -25.60 18.11
N LEU A 319 -6.79 -24.91 19.25
CA LEU A 319 -7.34 -23.55 19.30
C LEU A 319 -6.32 -22.47 18.93
N MET A 320 -5.03 -22.73 19.10
CA MET A 320 -3.97 -21.81 18.66
C MET A 320 -3.90 -21.73 17.13
N ILE A 321 -4.21 -22.79 16.40
CA ILE A 321 -4.22 -22.79 14.93
C ILE A 321 -5.13 -21.68 14.37
N PRO A 322 -6.45 -21.63 14.66
CA PRO A 322 -7.32 -20.57 14.15
C PRO A 322 -6.94 -19.18 14.66
N LEU A 323 -6.41 -19.05 15.88
CA LEU A 323 -5.93 -17.77 16.41
C LEU A 323 -4.72 -17.25 15.61
N VAL A 324 -3.76 -18.12 15.31
CA VAL A 324 -2.59 -17.80 14.49
C VAL A 324 -3.02 -17.48 13.06
N MET A 325 -3.96 -18.25 12.48
CA MET A 325 -4.54 -17.94 11.15
C MET A 325 -5.18 -16.56 11.10
N ALA A 326 -5.88 -16.16 12.16
CA ALA A 326 -6.47 -14.83 12.27
C ALA A 326 -5.41 -13.72 12.42
N TYR A 327 -4.26 -14.01 13.04
CA TYR A 327 -3.18 -13.03 13.21
C TYR A 327 -2.24 -12.93 11.99
N TRP A 328 -2.00 -14.04 11.27
CA TRP A 328 -0.88 -14.21 10.34
C TRP A 328 -0.70 -13.08 9.31
N PHE A 329 -1.78 -12.67 8.64
CA PHE A 329 -1.77 -11.56 7.67
C PHE A 329 -2.41 -10.28 8.20
N ALA A 330 -2.99 -10.30 9.41
CA ALA A 330 -3.71 -9.14 9.94
C ALA A 330 -2.83 -7.88 10.05
N PRO A 331 -1.56 -7.94 10.53
CA PRO A 331 -0.69 -6.76 10.52
C PRO A 331 -0.44 -6.18 9.12
N ALA A 332 -0.31 -7.02 8.08
CA ALA A 332 -0.14 -6.57 6.70
C ALA A 332 -1.41 -5.88 6.21
N LEU A 333 -2.57 -6.52 6.40
CA LEU A 333 -3.89 -6.01 6.02
C LEU A 333 -4.23 -4.68 6.72
N VAL A 334 -3.79 -4.47 7.96
CA VAL A 334 -4.00 -3.19 8.65
C VAL A 334 -3.00 -2.13 8.19
N ALA A 335 -1.72 -2.50 8.07
CA ALA A 335 -0.66 -1.53 7.78
C ALA A 335 -0.71 -1.04 6.33
N LEU A 336 -1.00 -1.93 5.38
CA LEU A 336 -0.96 -1.65 3.95
C LEU A 336 -2.33 -1.24 3.39
N ASP A 337 -3.42 -1.84 3.89
CA ASP A 337 -4.76 -1.62 3.34
C ASP A 337 -5.68 -0.77 4.23
N GLY A 338 -5.22 -0.40 5.42
CA GLY A 338 -5.99 0.43 6.35
C GLY A 338 -7.26 -0.22 6.90
N LEU A 339 -7.34 -1.55 6.88
CA LEU A 339 -8.48 -2.27 7.45
C LEU A 339 -8.55 -2.11 8.97
N SER A 340 -9.77 -2.21 9.52
CA SER A 340 -9.95 -2.35 10.96
C SER A 340 -9.39 -3.69 11.46
N ALA A 341 -8.94 -3.75 12.71
CA ALA A 341 -8.33 -4.95 13.30
C ALA A 341 -9.22 -6.21 13.15
N ILE A 342 -10.51 -6.08 13.42
CA ILE A 342 -11.46 -7.20 13.33
C ILE A 342 -11.65 -7.65 11.88
N ALA A 343 -11.78 -6.70 10.94
CA ALA A 343 -11.90 -7.02 9.52
C ALA A 343 -10.63 -7.71 9.00
N ALA A 344 -9.46 -7.18 9.34
CA ALA A 344 -8.17 -7.75 8.98
C ALA A 344 -7.98 -9.17 9.54
N MET A 345 -8.33 -9.41 10.82
CA MET A 345 -8.23 -10.73 11.43
C MET A 345 -9.18 -11.75 10.80
N ARG A 346 -10.41 -11.34 10.48
CA ARG A 346 -11.39 -12.18 9.78
C ARG A 346 -10.88 -12.54 8.37
N LEU A 347 -10.35 -11.55 7.65
CA LEU A 347 -9.88 -11.72 6.28
C LEU A 347 -8.59 -12.56 6.25
N SER A 348 -7.69 -12.39 7.22
CA SER A 348 -6.52 -13.25 7.46
C SER A 348 -6.93 -14.70 7.70
N PHE A 349 -7.92 -14.91 8.59
CA PHE A 349 -8.44 -16.24 8.87
C PHE A 349 -9.00 -16.92 7.62
N MET A 350 -9.84 -16.20 6.86
CA MET A 350 -10.43 -16.71 5.60
C MET A 350 -9.35 -17.01 4.55
N GLY A 351 -8.34 -16.15 4.42
CA GLY A 351 -7.21 -16.35 3.50
C GLY A 351 -6.40 -17.59 3.85
N CYS A 352 -6.10 -17.80 5.14
CA CYS A 352 -5.40 -19.00 5.59
C CYS A 352 -6.25 -20.26 5.39
N LEU A 353 -7.55 -20.20 5.71
CA LEU A 353 -8.47 -21.34 5.61
C LEU A 353 -8.66 -21.82 4.17
N LYS A 354 -8.69 -20.89 3.21
CA LYS A 354 -8.79 -21.20 1.78
C LYS A 354 -7.47 -21.76 1.19
N ASN A 355 -6.36 -21.63 1.91
CA ASN A 355 -5.01 -21.96 1.45
C ASN A 355 -4.27 -22.95 2.37
N ILE A 356 -4.99 -23.88 3.01
CA ILE A 356 -4.40 -24.88 3.92
C ILE A 356 -3.26 -25.65 3.25
N LEU A 357 -3.41 -26.11 2.00
CA LEU A 357 -2.38 -26.88 1.30
C LEU A 357 -1.08 -26.07 1.06
N PRO A 358 -1.12 -24.84 0.49
CA PRO A 358 0.04 -23.95 0.46
C PRO A 358 0.69 -23.74 1.84
N PHE A 359 -0.11 -23.51 2.88
CA PHE A 359 0.38 -23.31 4.24
C PHE A 359 1.06 -24.55 4.83
N LEU A 360 0.55 -25.75 4.56
CA LEU A 360 1.19 -27.00 4.98
C LEU A 360 2.56 -27.19 4.33
N LEU A 361 2.67 -26.93 3.03
CA LEU A 361 3.96 -27.00 2.34
C LEU A 361 4.92 -25.92 2.85
N TYR A 362 4.44 -24.69 2.99
CA TYR A 362 5.20 -23.58 3.57
C TYR A 362 5.73 -23.94 4.96
N GLY A 363 4.87 -24.46 5.85
CA GLY A 363 5.25 -24.86 7.20
C GLY A 363 6.29 -25.98 7.22
N LEU A 364 6.13 -27.00 6.38
CA LEU A 364 7.11 -28.10 6.27
C LEU A 364 8.48 -27.61 5.79
N VAL A 365 8.49 -26.78 4.74
CA VAL A 365 9.72 -26.21 4.20
C VAL A 365 10.38 -25.30 5.25
N LEU A 366 9.61 -24.39 5.85
CA LEU A 366 10.11 -23.46 6.84
C LEU A 366 10.70 -24.21 8.03
N PHE A 367 10.04 -25.27 8.48
CA PHE A 367 10.56 -26.13 9.55
C PHE A 367 11.95 -26.70 9.21
N LEU A 368 12.13 -27.23 8.00
CA LEU A 368 13.44 -27.73 7.55
C LEU A 368 14.49 -26.62 7.46
N VAL A 369 14.10 -25.44 6.96
CA VAL A 369 14.98 -24.26 6.90
C VAL A 369 15.39 -23.81 8.29
N MET A 370 14.47 -23.81 9.26
CA MET A 370 14.77 -23.42 10.64
C MET A 370 15.72 -24.42 11.32
N ILE A 371 15.58 -25.73 11.07
CA ILE A 371 16.55 -26.73 11.56
C ILE A 371 17.95 -26.41 11.02
N ILE A 372 18.08 -26.20 9.70
CA ILE A 372 19.36 -25.89 9.06
C ILE A 372 19.93 -24.57 9.59
N ALA A 373 19.08 -23.57 9.82
CA ALA A 373 19.47 -22.25 10.30
C ALA A 373 20.05 -22.26 11.74
N VAL A 374 19.67 -23.25 12.56
CA VAL A 374 20.16 -23.40 13.93
C VAL A 374 21.52 -24.12 14.00
N ILE A 375 21.84 -25.00 13.04
CA ILE A 375 23.13 -25.72 12.97
C ILE A 375 24.36 -24.82 13.18
N PRO A 376 24.51 -23.66 12.51
CA PRO A 376 25.63 -22.76 12.72
C PRO A 376 25.49 -21.92 14.01
N VAL A 377 25.19 -22.58 15.14
CA VAL A 377 25.01 -21.95 16.47
C VAL A 377 23.97 -20.81 16.42
N GLY A 378 22.90 -21.00 15.65
CA GLY A 378 21.82 -20.02 15.48
C GLY A 378 22.13 -18.85 14.53
N LEU A 379 23.34 -18.72 13.97
CA LEU A 379 23.66 -17.61 13.05
C LEU A 379 22.80 -17.61 11.77
N GLY A 380 22.34 -18.79 11.32
CA GLY A 380 21.43 -18.89 10.19
C GLY A 380 20.06 -18.26 10.45
N LEU A 381 19.66 -18.08 11.71
CA LEU A 381 18.41 -17.41 12.07
C LEU A 381 18.40 -15.93 11.66
N LEU A 382 19.58 -15.30 11.56
CA LEU A 382 19.72 -13.93 11.04
C LEU A 382 19.33 -13.80 9.56
N VAL A 383 19.23 -14.92 8.85
CA VAL A 383 18.76 -14.99 7.46
C VAL A 383 17.34 -15.58 7.40
N ALA A 384 17.09 -16.66 8.15
CA ALA A 384 15.82 -17.36 8.10
C ALA A 384 14.65 -16.53 8.65
N ILE A 385 14.85 -15.78 9.74
CA ILE A 385 13.77 -14.96 10.33
C ILE A 385 13.38 -13.81 9.40
N PRO A 386 14.30 -13.00 8.85
CA PRO A 386 13.94 -11.96 7.88
C PRO A 386 13.25 -12.54 6.63
N ALA A 387 13.75 -13.66 6.10
CA ALA A 387 13.13 -14.32 4.96
C ALA A 387 11.71 -14.83 5.28
N MET A 388 11.49 -15.35 6.50
CA MET A 388 10.17 -15.74 6.98
C MET A 388 9.24 -14.51 7.06
N ILE A 389 9.69 -13.41 7.66
CA ILE A 389 8.90 -12.17 7.76
C ILE A 389 8.53 -11.66 6.36
N ALA A 390 9.51 -11.55 5.45
CA ALA A 390 9.25 -11.13 4.07
C ALA A 390 8.33 -12.11 3.32
N SER A 391 8.39 -13.41 3.62
CA SER A 391 7.49 -14.38 2.99
C SER A 391 6.03 -14.21 3.41
N VAL A 392 5.77 -13.64 4.59
CA VAL A 392 4.40 -13.24 4.99
C VAL A 392 3.89 -12.16 4.04
N TYR A 393 4.72 -11.19 3.68
CA TYR A 393 4.36 -10.15 2.71
C TYR A 393 4.06 -10.74 1.33
N THR A 394 4.93 -11.62 0.82
CA THR A 394 4.71 -12.26 -0.50
C THR A 394 3.46 -13.14 -0.51
N GLY A 395 3.19 -13.86 0.58
CA GLY A 395 1.98 -14.66 0.71
C GLY A 395 0.73 -13.79 0.80
N TYR A 396 0.81 -12.65 1.49
CA TYR A 396 -0.24 -11.65 1.52
C TYR A 396 -0.53 -11.10 0.11
N ARG A 397 0.48 -10.65 -0.63
CA ARG A 397 0.31 -10.18 -2.01
C ARG A 397 -0.33 -11.27 -2.88
N ASP A 398 0.17 -12.50 -2.80
CA ASP A 398 -0.33 -13.61 -3.59
C ASP A 398 -1.72 -14.15 -3.17
N ILE A 399 -2.25 -13.79 -2.00
CA ILE A 399 -3.59 -14.24 -1.57
C ILE A 399 -4.64 -13.14 -1.78
N TYR A 400 -4.24 -11.88 -1.71
CA TYR A 400 -5.17 -10.73 -1.71
C TYR A 400 -5.07 -9.86 -2.97
N TYR A 401 -4.06 -10.06 -3.80
CA TYR A 401 -3.80 -9.28 -5.02
C TYR A 401 -3.50 -10.18 -6.22
N ASP A 402 -3.72 -9.63 -7.41
CA ASP A 402 -3.52 -10.27 -8.72
C ASP A 402 -2.11 -10.07 -9.29
#